data_AF-A0A2N6A8I0-F1
#
_entry.id   AF-A0A2N6A8I0-F1
#
_cell.length_a   1.000
_cell.length_b   1.000
_cell.length_c   1.000
_cell.angle_alpha   90.00
_cell.angle_beta   90.00
_cell.angle_gamma   90.00
#
_symmetry.space_group_name_H-M   'P 1'
#
loop_
_entity.id
_entity.type
_entity.pdbx_description
1 polymer ?
#
loop_
_entity_poly.entity_id
_entity_poly.type
_entity_poly.pdbx_seq_one_letter_code
_entity_poly.pdbx_strand_id
1 'polypeptide(L)'
;MKRGTGELGGDQILELIYEGIGPASSQYVVKAITDNKNRSASNIRHIFSKHGGSLASVMWNFEQKGVIRILKEKLPVLNEDQELELIELGAEDIQKEDEGYTIISDISDLQKMKKYFDDSNIETESADIEYIAKDTNEVSEADQEKIDKLEEALDDCEDIGDYYSNLA
;
A
#
# COMPACT_ATOMS: atom_id res chain seq x y z
N MET A 1 27.86 -1.52 -5.55
CA MET A 1 27.94 -2.37 -6.77
C MET A 1 26.51 -2.82 -7.08
N LYS A 2 25.88 -2.74 -8.26
CA LYS A 2 26.25 -2.64 -9.70
C LYS A 2 25.76 -1.29 -10.28
N ARG A 3 26.60 -0.47 -10.91
CA ARG A 3 26.87 -0.40 -12.36
C ARG A 3 25.62 -0.45 -13.24
N GLY A 4 25.18 0.75 -13.64
CA GLY A 4 24.33 0.95 -14.80
C GLY A 4 25.08 0.62 -16.09
N THR A 5 24.41 -0.15 -16.92
CA THR A 5 24.70 -0.30 -18.34
C THR A 5 23.35 -0.16 -19.02
N GLY A 6 23.11 1.00 -19.61
CA GLY A 6 22.12 1.12 -20.67
C GLY A 6 22.50 0.21 -21.83
N GLU A 7 21.47 -0.18 -22.58
CA GLU A 7 21.46 -1.02 -23.79
C GLU A 7 21.24 -2.52 -23.57
N LEU A 8 19.97 -2.88 -23.40
CA LEU A 8 19.34 -3.98 -24.12
C LEU A 8 17.91 -3.55 -24.46
N GLY A 9 17.50 -3.68 -25.73
CA GLY A 9 16.15 -3.35 -26.20
C GLY A 9 15.10 -4.30 -25.62
N GLY A 10 14.72 -4.03 -24.37
CA GLY A 10 13.47 -4.45 -23.76
C GLY A 10 12.64 -3.19 -23.49
N ASP A 11 11.32 -3.31 -23.53
CA ASP A 11 10.46 -2.17 -23.30
C ASP A 11 10.78 -1.53 -21.94
N GLN A 12 10.88 -0.20 -21.91
CA GLN A 12 11.17 0.54 -20.69
C GLN A 12 10.04 0.30 -19.69
N ILE A 13 10.32 -0.42 -18.60
CA ILE A 13 9.38 -0.53 -17.49
C ILE A 13 9.22 0.84 -16.84
N LEU A 14 7.97 1.29 -16.75
CA LEU A 14 7.53 2.55 -16.16
C LEU A 14 6.78 2.27 -14.86
N GLU A 15 7.01 3.11 -13.86
CA GLU A 15 6.16 3.20 -12.67
C GLU A 15 5.21 4.39 -12.83
N LEU A 16 3.91 4.15 -12.75
CA LEU A 16 2.86 5.15 -12.95
C LEU A 16 1.87 5.11 -11.79
N ILE A 17 1.40 6.28 -11.37
CA ILE A 17 0.34 6.40 -10.37
C ILE A 17 -0.95 6.83 -11.05
N TYR A 18 -2.02 6.11 -10.74
CA TYR A 18 -3.39 6.45 -11.13
C TYR A 18 -4.22 6.67 -9.87
N GLU A 19 -5.22 7.52 -9.99
CA GLU A 19 -6.09 7.92 -8.90
C GLU A 19 -7.54 7.70 -9.32
N GLY A 20 -8.36 7.15 -8.42
CA GLY A 20 -9.73 6.79 -8.73
C GLY A 20 -10.67 6.81 -7.53
N ILE A 21 -11.96 6.89 -7.84
CA ILE A 21 -13.06 6.70 -6.90
C ILE A 21 -13.86 5.48 -7.36
N GLY A 22 -14.04 4.50 -6.48
CA GLY A 22 -14.83 3.28 -6.67
C GLY A 22 -16.24 3.36 -6.07
N PRO A 23 -16.90 2.20 -5.87
CA PRO A 23 -18.18 2.11 -5.17
C PRO A 23 -18.18 2.78 -3.79
N ALA A 24 -19.34 3.25 -3.35
CA ALA A 24 -19.50 3.91 -2.05
C ALA A 24 -18.53 5.09 -1.80
N SER A 25 -18.07 5.74 -2.87
CA SER A 25 -17.07 6.83 -2.82
C SER A 25 -15.72 6.42 -2.21
N SER A 26 -15.40 5.13 -2.21
CA SER A 26 -14.07 4.62 -1.84
C SER A 26 -13.02 5.21 -2.79
N GLN A 27 -11.91 5.67 -2.24
CA GLN A 27 -10.83 6.33 -2.97
C GLN A 27 -9.66 5.37 -3.12
N TYR A 28 -8.98 5.41 -4.27
CA TYR A 28 -7.87 4.51 -4.56
C TYR A 28 -6.69 5.26 -5.19
N VAL A 29 -5.49 4.92 -4.72
CA VAL A 29 -4.22 5.20 -5.38
C VAL A 29 -3.71 3.88 -5.95
N VAL A 30 -3.58 3.78 -7.27
CA VAL A 30 -3.13 2.57 -7.97
C VAL A 30 -1.73 2.78 -8.51
N LYS A 31 -0.80 1.92 -8.08
CA LYS A 31 0.59 1.89 -8.53
C LYS A 31 0.73 0.86 -9.64
N ALA A 32 0.97 1.34 -10.86
CA ALA A 32 1.17 0.51 -12.03
C ALA A 32 2.66 0.35 -12.37
N ILE A 33 3.06 -0.87 -12.72
CA ILE A 33 4.41 -1.21 -13.19
C ILE A 33 4.24 -1.82 -14.59
N THR A 34 4.55 -1.06 -15.63
CA THR A 34 4.13 -1.42 -17.00
C THR A 34 5.15 -0.99 -18.04
N ASP A 35 5.26 -1.74 -19.13
CA ASP A 35 5.98 -1.34 -20.34
C ASP A 35 5.15 -0.45 -21.29
N ASN A 36 3.83 -0.33 -21.05
CA ASN A 36 2.92 0.34 -21.96
C ASN A 36 1.88 1.19 -21.21
N LYS A 37 2.21 2.47 -21.07
CA LYS A 37 1.34 3.49 -20.45
C LYS A 37 -0.09 3.52 -21.00
N ASN A 38 -0.27 3.32 -22.30
CA ASN A 38 -1.60 3.42 -22.92
C ASN A 38 -2.47 2.20 -22.61
N ARG A 39 -1.86 1.01 -22.57
CA ARG A 39 -2.53 -0.24 -22.16
C ARG A 39 -2.93 -0.15 -20.69
N SER A 40 -2.00 0.15 -19.81
CA SER A 40 -2.26 0.32 -18.37
C SER A 40 -3.35 1.36 -18.10
N ALA A 41 -3.26 2.56 -18.70
CA ALA A 41 -4.30 3.58 -18.54
C ALA A 41 -5.69 3.13 -19.04
N SER A 42 -5.74 2.32 -20.10
CA SER A 42 -7.00 1.80 -20.65
C SER A 42 -7.57 0.69 -19.77
N ASN A 43 -6.73 -0.22 -19.28
CA ASN A 43 -7.11 -1.31 -18.38
C ASN A 43 -7.67 -0.76 -17.07
N ILE A 44 -6.93 0.14 -16.41
CA ILE A 44 -7.36 0.74 -15.13
C ILE A 44 -8.68 1.50 -15.33
N ARG A 45 -8.80 2.33 -16.38
CA ARG A 45 -10.06 3.04 -16.65
C ARG A 45 -11.23 2.08 -16.86
N HIS A 46 -11.00 0.97 -17.56
CA HIS A 46 -12.01 -0.05 -17.81
C HIS A 46 -12.44 -0.74 -16.50
N ILE A 47 -11.49 -1.13 -15.65
CA ILE A 47 -11.74 -1.75 -14.34
C ILE A 47 -12.64 -0.82 -13.50
N PHE A 48 -12.24 0.43 -13.27
CA PHE A 48 -13.05 1.38 -12.50
C PHE A 48 -14.45 1.56 -13.12
N SER A 49 -14.55 1.78 -14.43
CA SER A 49 -15.85 2.01 -15.08
C SER A 49 -16.79 0.79 -14.99
N LYS A 50 -16.25 -0.42 -15.10
CA LYS A 50 -17.01 -1.68 -15.02
C LYS A 50 -17.52 -1.95 -13.60
N HIS A 51 -16.76 -1.53 -12.59
CA HIS A 51 -17.05 -1.78 -11.18
C HIS A 51 -17.63 -0.55 -10.46
N GLY A 52 -18.28 0.36 -11.19
CA GLY A 52 -19.06 1.46 -10.57
C GLY A 52 -18.23 2.64 -10.07
N GLY A 53 -17.03 2.83 -10.60
CA GLY A 53 -16.12 3.92 -10.28
C GLY A 53 -15.64 4.71 -11.50
N SER A 54 -14.70 5.63 -11.27
CA SER A 54 -14.04 6.42 -12.31
C SER A 54 -12.67 6.93 -11.83
N LEU A 55 -11.80 7.28 -12.78
CA LEU A 55 -10.55 7.97 -12.44
C LEU A 55 -10.85 9.41 -11.95
N ALA A 56 -10.26 9.79 -10.82
CA ALA A 56 -10.47 11.06 -10.17
C ALA A 56 -9.30 11.38 -9.24
N SER A 57 -8.99 12.66 -9.03
CA SER A 57 -7.90 13.05 -8.13
C SER A 57 -8.29 12.85 -6.67
N VAL A 58 -7.56 11.97 -5.98
CA VAL A 58 -7.76 11.61 -4.57
C VAL A 58 -6.47 11.68 -3.75
N MET A 59 -5.30 11.88 -4.38
CA MET A 59 -3.98 11.94 -3.73
C MET A 59 -3.91 12.97 -2.58
N TRP A 60 -4.78 13.98 -2.57
CA TRP A 60 -4.87 14.93 -1.46
C TRP A 60 -5.23 14.26 -0.13
N ASN A 61 -5.97 13.14 -0.17
CA ASN A 61 -6.33 12.33 0.99
C ASN A 61 -5.25 11.30 1.35
N PHE A 62 -4.21 11.11 0.55
CA PHE A 62 -3.17 10.13 0.82
C PHE A 62 -1.86 10.81 1.18
N GLU A 63 -1.04 10.10 1.94
CA GLU A 63 0.33 10.48 2.23
C GLU A 63 1.23 9.26 2.20
N GLN A 64 2.47 9.45 1.75
CA GLN A 64 3.45 8.38 1.76
C GLN A 64 3.96 8.18 3.18
N LYS A 65 3.92 6.94 3.66
CA LYS A 65 4.36 6.53 4.99
C LYS A 65 5.29 5.34 4.90
N GLY A 66 6.15 5.20 5.90
CA GLY A 66 6.86 3.95 6.14
C GLY A 66 5.94 2.97 6.84
N VAL A 67 5.74 1.79 6.25
CA VAL A 67 4.89 0.73 6.79
C VAL A 67 5.72 -0.52 7.00
N ILE A 68 5.71 -1.04 8.23
CA ILE A 68 6.34 -2.32 8.57
C ILE A 68 5.24 -3.29 8.98
N ARG A 69 5.19 -4.44 8.32
CA ARG A 69 4.31 -5.56 8.71
C ARG A 69 5.12 -6.67 9.36
N ILE A 70 4.58 -7.22 10.45
CA ILE A 70 5.19 -8.31 11.21
C ILE A 70 4.14 -9.37 11.47
N LEU A 71 4.33 -10.56 10.93
CA LEU A 71 3.46 -11.70 11.18
C LEU A 71 3.46 -12.10 12.66
N LYS A 72 2.31 -12.53 13.16
CA LYS A 72 2.11 -12.98 14.54
C LYS A 72 3.07 -14.10 14.95
N GLU A 73 3.46 -14.95 14.00
CA GLU A 73 4.42 -16.03 14.22
C GLU A 73 5.82 -15.53 14.58
N LYS A 74 6.22 -14.35 14.06
CA LYS A 74 7.52 -13.72 14.26
C LYS A 74 7.55 -12.87 15.53
N LEU A 75 6.41 -12.27 15.86
CA LEU A 75 6.22 -11.54 17.10
C LEU A 75 4.86 -11.93 17.70
N PRO A 76 4.80 -12.92 18.60
CA PRO A 76 3.52 -13.35 19.19
C PRO A 76 2.91 -12.30 20.10
N VAL A 77 3.75 -11.53 20.80
CA VAL A 77 3.35 -10.48 21.72
C VAL A 77 4.29 -9.29 21.52
N LEU A 78 3.72 -8.17 21.14
CA LEU A 78 4.33 -6.85 21.29
C LEU A 78 4.00 -6.35 22.70
N ASN A 79 5.02 -6.17 23.54
CA ASN A 79 4.83 -5.74 24.92
C ASN A 79 4.92 -4.20 25.06
N GLU A 80 4.50 -3.67 26.22
CA GLU A 80 4.45 -2.22 26.47
C GLU A 80 5.81 -1.53 26.29
N ASP A 81 6.92 -2.15 26.71
CA ASP A 81 8.25 -1.57 26.55
C ASP A 81 8.65 -1.46 25.07
N GLN A 82 8.32 -2.48 24.27
CA GLN A 82 8.56 -2.47 22.82
C GLN A 82 7.68 -1.44 22.10
N GLU A 83 6.42 -1.27 22.53
CA GLU A 83 5.54 -0.23 21.98
C GLU A 83 6.09 1.17 22.26
N LEU A 84 6.56 1.41 23.48
CA LEU A 84 7.20 2.68 23.84
C LEU A 84 8.46 2.95 23.01
N GLU A 85 9.32 1.94 22.85
CA GLU A 85 10.52 2.07 22.03
C GLU A 85 10.19 2.38 20.55
N LEU A 86 9.17 1.74 19.99
CA LEU A 86 8.70 2.04 18.64
C LEU A 86 8.20 3.48 18.49
N ILE A 87 7.46 3.99 19.48
CA ILE A 87 7.01 5.39 19.49
C ILE A 87 8.20 6.35 19.57
N GLU A 88 9.21 6.05 20.38
CA GLU A 88 10.45 6.84 20.44
C GLU A 88 11.23 6.80 19.10
N LEU A 89 11.13 5.68 18.39
CA LEU A 89 11.60 5.50 17.03
C LEU A 89 10.63 6.06 15.97
N GLY A 90 9.63 6.87 16.33
CA GLY A 90 8.79 7.58 15.36
C GLY A 90 7.68 6.74 14.73
N ALA A 91 7.27 5.64 15.37
CA ALA A 91 5.98 5.04 15.06
C ALA A 91 4.86 6.04 15.36
N GLU A 92 4.03 6.30 14.35
CA GLU A 92 2.87 7.18 14.43
C GLU A 92 1.60 6.40 14.77
N ASP A 93 1.51 5.16 14.29
CA ASP A 93 0.41 4.24 14.59
C ASP A 93 0.92 2.80 14.67
N ILE A 94 0.31 2.00 15.56
CA ILE A 94 0.62 0.59 15.76
C ILE A 94 -0.70 -0.17 15.77
N GLN A 95 -1.03 -0.78 14.64
CA GLN A 95 -2.24 -1.55 14.46
C GLN A 95 -1.97 -3.00 14.88
N LYS A 96 -2.84 -3.51 15.76
CA LYS A 96 -2.75 -4.86 16.32
C LYS A 96 -3.86 -5.68 15.68
N GLU A 97 -3.49 -6.54 14.76
CA GLU A 97 -4.41 -7.35 13.97
C GLU A 97 -4.30 -8.83 14.38
N ASP A 98 -5.24 -9.66 13.91
CA ASP A 98 -5.19 -11.09 14.19
C ASP A 98 -3.97 -11.77 13.54
N GLU A 99 -3.55 -11.28 12.36
CA GLU A 99 -2.42 -11.81 11.59
C GLU A 99 -1.06 -11.29 12.05
N GLY A 100 -1.02 -10.23 12.86
CA GLY A 100 0.24 -9.62 13.28
C GLY A 100 0.14 -8.16 13.70
N TYR A 101 1.15 -7.39 13.32
CA TYR A 101 1.25 -5.96 13.62
C TYR A 101 1.60 -5.17 12.36
N THR A 102 0.91 -4.05 12.18
CA THR A 102 1.23 -3.04 11.17
C THR A 102 1.71 -1.78 11.89
N ILE A 103 2.95 -1.37 11.66
CA ILE A 103 3.57 -0.18 12.25
C ILE A 103 3.71 0.88 11.16
N ILE A 104 3.11 2.04 11.37
CA ILE A 104 3.10 3.18 10.43
C ILE A 104 3.98 4.30 10.99
N SER A 105 4.72 4.98 10.12
CA SER A 105 5.65 6.06 10.46
C SER A 105 5.84 7.05 9.31
N ASP A 106 6.52 8.17 9.58
CA ASP A 106 7.11 8.96 8.51
C ASP A 106 8.16 8.14 7.72
N ILE A 107 8.26 8.38 6.41
CA ILE A 107 9.20 7.67 5.51
C ILE A 107 10.65 7.78 6.01
N SER A 108 11.02 8.91 6.61
CA SER A 108 12.37 9.14 7.13
C SER A 108 12.73 8.22 8.30
N ASP A 109 11.72 7.63 8.96
CA ASP A 109 11.85 6.80 10.14
C ASP A 109 11.78 5.29 9.84
N LEU A 110 11.36 4.91 8.63
CA LEU A 110 11.26 3.51 8.19
C LEU A 110 12.57 2.73 8.39
N GLN A 111 13.71 3.30 7.98
CA GLN A 111 15.00 2.59 8.04
C GLN A 111 15.48 2.35 9.47
N LYS A 112 15.26 3.31 10.38
CA LYS A 112 15.66 3.14 11.79
C LYS A 112 14.76 2.14 12.51
N MET A 113 13.47 2.09 12.21
CA MET A 113 12.56 1.08 12.77
C MET A 113 12.85 -0.33 12.23
N LYS A 114 13.10 -0.47 10.92
CA LYS A 114 13.52 -1.75 10.34
C LYS A 114 14.78 -2.28 11.04
N LYS A 115 15.76 -1.41 11.26
CA LYS A 115 16.99 -1.76 11.98
C LYS A 115 16.71 -2.24 13.41
N TYR A 116 15.77 -1.63 14.12
CA TYR A 116 15.38 -2.06 15.48
C TYR A 116 14.87 -3.50 15.49
N PHE A 117 14.00 -3.87 14.54
CA PHE A 117 13.52 -5.26 14.44
C PHE A 117 14.63 -6.23 14.05
N ASP A 118 15.50 -5.86 13.10
CA ASP A 118 16.67 -6.67 12.71
C ASP A 118 17.61 -6.91 13.90
N ASP A 119 17.94 -5.86 14.67
CA ASP A 119 18.82 -5.94 15.85
C ASP A 119 18.17 -6.74 16.99
N SER A 120 16.83 -6.75 17.05
CA SER A 120 16.03 -7.56 17.99
C SER A 120 15.79 -9.00 17.49
N ASN A 121 16.32 -9.36 16.31
CA ASN A 121 16.12 -10.65 15.66
C ASN A 121 14.63 -11.00 15.46
N ILE A 122 13.82 -9.97 15.17
CA ILE A 122 12.41 -10.07 14.78
C ILE A 122 12.35 -9.86 13.27
N GLU A 123 11.93 -10.90 12.54
CA GLU A 123 11.80 -10.84 11.10
C GLU A 123 10.54 -10.05 10.70
N THR A 124 10.72 -8.97 9.93
CA THR A 124 9.61 -8.23 9.31
C THR A 124 9.15 -8.97 8.05
N GLU A 125 7.84 -9.06 7.84
CA GLU A 125 7.27 -9.55 6.59
C GLU A 125 7.56 -8.56 5.46
N SER A 126 7.29 -7.28 5.69
CA SER A 126 7.51 -6.20 4.74
C SER A 126 7.94 -4.92 5.47
N ALA A 127 8.57 -4.01 4.72
CA ALA A 127 9.05 -2.72 5.24
C ALA A 127 9.18 -1.76 4.06
N ASP A 128 8.06 -1.12 3.71
CA ASP A 128 7.87 -0.45 2.42
C ASP A 128 7.35 0.98 2.59
N ILE A 129 7.40 1.73 1.50
CA ILE A 129 6.78 3.05 1.41
C ILE A 129 5.42 2.88 0.74
N GLU A 130 4.36 3.19 1.46
CA GLU A 130 2.98 2.98 1.02
C GLU A 130 2.19 4.28 1.10
N TYR A 131 1.04 4.34 0.41
CA TYR A 131 0.12 5.47 0.52
C TYR A 131 -0.93 5.15 1.59
N ILE A 132 -0.94 5.92 2.67
CA ILE A 132 -1.92 5.80 3.76
C ILE A 132 -2.92 6.95 3.65
N ALA A 133 -4.21 6.63 3.77
CA ALA A 133 -5.27 7.63 3.76
C ALA A 133 -5.31 8.41 5.07
N LYS A 134 -5.53 9.73 4.99
CA LYS A 134 -5.68 10.63 6.15
C LYS A 134 -7.08 10.50 6.74
N ASP A 135 -8.09 10.46 5.87
CA ASP A 135 -9.48 10.23 6.24
C ASP A 135 -9.96 8.90 5.64
N THR A 136 -10.39 7.99 6.52
CA THR A 136 -10.94 6.68 6.14
C THR A 136 -12.45 6.74 5.92
N ASN A 137 -12.97 5.77 5.18
CA ASN A 137 -14.35 5.65 4.77
C ASN A 137 -14.91 4.28 5.21
N GLU A 138 -15.84 4.31 6.16
CA GLU A 138 -16.62 3.14 6.53
C GLU A 138 -17.70 2.86 5.48
N VAL A 139 -17.81 1.61 5.06
CA VAL A 139 -18.76 1.19 4.03
C VAL A 139 -19.76 0.18 4.58
N SER A 140 -20.94 0.13 3.96
CA SER A 140 -21.96 -0.84 4.35
C SER A 140 -21.62 -2.24 3.81
N GLU A 141 -22.07 -3.30 4.48
CA GLU A 141 -21.94 -4.69 3.99
C GLU A 141 -22.50 -4.85 2.56
N ALA A 142 -23.53 -4.08 2.20
CA ALA A 142 -24.15 -4.13 0.87
C ALA A 142 -23.27 -3.51 -0.24
N ASP A 143 -22.33 -2.64 0.13
CA ASP A 143 -21.35 -2.06 -0.79
C ASP A 143 -20.01 -2.80 -0.79
N GLN A 144 -19.71 -3.55 0.28
CA GLN A 144 -18.51 -4.40 0.38
C GLN A 144 -18.40 -5.36 -0.82
N GLU A 145 -19.47 -6.06 -1.18
CA GLU A 145 -19.44 -7.00 -2.33
C GLU A 145 -19.04 -6.32 -3.66
N LYS A 146 -19.33 -5.02 -3.82
CA LYS A 146 -18.94 -4.28 -5.04
C LYS A 146 -17.49 -3.83 -4.99
N ILE A 147 -17.02 -3.46 -3.79
CA ILE A 147 -15.63 -3.09 -3.51
C ILE A 147 -14.74 -4.30 -3.72
N ASP A 148 -15.06 -5.45 -3.13
CA ASP A 148 -14.29 -6.68 -3.26
C ASP A 148 -14.11 -7.06 -4.74
N LYS A 149 -15.16 -6.91 -5.55
CA LYS A 149 -15.08 -7.16 -7.00
C LYS A 149 -14.19 -6.16 -7.74
N LEU A 150 -14.14 -4.90 -7.30
CA LEU A 150 -13.23 -3.91 -7.87
C LEU A 150 -11.79 -4.28 -7.52
N GLU A 151 -11.53 -4.58 -6.25
CA GLU A 151 -10.21 -4.95 -5.71
C GLU A 151 -9.67 -6.24 -6.35
N GLU A 152 -10.49 -7.30 -6.46
CA GLU A 152 -10.15 -8.52 -7.19
C GLU A 152 -9.75 -8.22 -8.65
N ALA A 153 -10.45 -7.29 -9.31
CA ALA A 153 -10.11 -6.90 -10.68
C ALA A 153 -8.84 -6.03 -10.77
N LEU A 154 -8.44 -5.34 -9.69
CA LEU A 154 -7.17 -4.63 -9.61
C LEU A 154 -6.03 -5.63 -9.40
N ASP A 155 -6.19 -6.60 -8.50
CA ASP A 155 -5.23 -7.69 -8.24
C ASP A 155 -4.95 -8.55 -9.48
N ASP A 156 -6.00 -8.87 -10.25
CA ASP A 156 -5.88 -9.68 -11.48
C ASP A 156 -5.22 -8.93 -12.65
N CYS A 157 -4.99 -7.62 -12.53
CA CYS A 157 -4.43 -6.80 -13.60
C CYS A 157 -2.90 -6.85 -13.60
N GLU A 158 -2.30 -7.46 -14.63
CA GLU A 158 -0.84 -7.59 -14.77
C GLU A 158 -0.05 -6.26 -14.79
N ASP A 159 -0.71 -5.15 -15.10
CA ASP A 159 -0.10 -3.82 -15.13
C ASP A 159 -0.09 -3.16 -13.74
N ILE A 160 -0.80 -3.70 -12.75
CA ILE A 160 -0.91 -3.18 -11.39
C ILE A 160 0.08 -3.92 -10.49
N GLY A 161 0.93 -3.16 -9.80
CA GLY A 161 1.84 -3.70 -8.81
C GLY A 161 1.28 -3.61 -7.39
N ASP A 162 0.55 -2.53 -7.09
CA ASP A 162 -0.05 -2.31 -5.77
C ASP A 162 -1.23 -1.31 -5.88
N TYR A 163 -2.13 -1.32 -4.90
CA TYR A 163 -3.13 -0.28 -4.74
C TYR A 163 -3.44 -0.02 -3.27
N TYR A 164 -3.83 1.21 -2.97
CA TYR A 164 -4.14 1.66 -1.62
C TYR A 164 -5.51 2.31 -1.63
N SER A 165 -6.36 1.93 -0.66
CA SER A 165 -7.69 2.50 -0.52
C SER A 165 -7.79 3.34 0.75
N ASN A 166 -8.85 4.15 0.85
CA ASN A 166 -9.20 4.83 2.09
C ASN A 166 -10.26 4.07 2.89
N LEU A 167 -10.43 2.76 2.67
CA LEU A 167 -11.37 1.95 3.43
C LEU A 167 -10.85 1.73 4.86
N ALA A 168 -11.77 1.55 5.80
CA ALA A 168 -11.49 1.34 7.22
C ALA A 168 -11.43 -0.14 7.59
#